data_AF-A0A3E1ND57-F1
#
_entry.id   AF-A0A3E1ND57-F1
#
_cell.length_a   1.000
_cell.length_b   1.000
_cell.length_c   1.000
_cell.angle_alpha   90.00
_cell.angle_beta   90.00
_cell.angle_gamma   90.00
#
_symmetry.space_group_name_H-M   'P 1'
#
loop_
_entity.id
_entity.type
_entity.pdbx_description
1 polymer ?
#
loop_
_entity_poly.entity_id
_entity_poly.type
_entity_poly.pdbx_seq_one_letter_code
_entity_poly.pdbx_strand_id
1 'polypeptide(L)'
;MTIATRKFVLPEDWVVVVLGALIIALAVSGLVLPVPVFGWHNTADLASRVFTAANFAAIAWQLLFVTVIAATGAWLTGKALRTYIPAFIIVYVLTIIALIIAGNSQLKNLGLEAVIFSLVIGLVIGNFFTLPEWFTTALSTELFVKIGLVLLGTSVIFTDILKAGSLGLVQALVVVLSVWYFAFWLCKKLKVDDELTMMISSAVSICGVSAAIATSGAIKGDGKKLSYVISMVLITAIPMMIFMPVIAHYFHFPEEVTGAWLGGSIDTTGAVVASGTLVGETALKFSTIVKFSQNVLLGVAAFAISLYWTYTKNPAAADAANKPTLKVIWERFPKFVLGFIGASLLFSFVVSPATALQVKDSLKNLQGLWFALAFTSIGLETRFADLFTASNKKPLYAFLLAQTFNIFITLGIAFLLFNH
;
A
#
# COMPACT_ATOMS: atom_id res chain seq x y z
N MET A 1 9.65 20.45 -36.42
CA MET A 1 10.11 19.42 -35.46
C MET A 1 10.30 20.07 -34.11
N THR A 2 9.29 20.03 -33.25
CA THR A 2 9.40 20.46 -31.85
C THR A 2 10.20 19.42 -31.09
N ILE A 3 11.40 19.80 -30.65
CA ILE A 3 12.24 19.00 -29.77
C ILE A 3 11.47 18.87 -28.46
N ALA A 4 10.80 17.73 -28.26
CA ALA A 4 10.23 17.38 -26.97
C ALA A 4 11.38 17.22 -25.99
N THR A 5 11.65 18.26 -25.19
CA THR A 5 12.52 18.17 -24.03
C THR A 5 11.98 17.03 -23.16
N ARG A 6 12.70 15.90 -23.12
CA ARG A 6 12.39 14.81 -22.18
C ARG A 6 12.42 15.42 -20.78
N LYS A 7 11.24 15.66 -20.19
CA LYS A 7 11.14 15.98 -18.77
C LYS A 7 11.82 14.84 -18.02
N PHE A 8 12.80 15.15 -17.19
CA PHE A 8 13.43 14.19 -16.31
C PHE A 8 12.35 13.74 -15.30
N VAL A 9 11.76 12.57 -15.53
CA VAL A 9 10.74 11.97 -14.64
C VAL A 9 11.45 10.93 -13.79
N LEU A 10 11.51 11.17 -12.49
CA LEU A 10 12.01 10.18 -11.54
C LEU A 10 10.95 9.08 -11.36
N PRO A 11 11.34 7.79 -11.32
CA PRO A 11 10.41 6.72 -10.95
C PRO A 11 9.78 7.01 -9.59
N GLU A 12 8.46 6.81 -9.47
CA GLU A 12 7.70 7.13 -8.26
C GLU A 12 8.33 6.55 -6.99
N ASP A 13 8.81 5.31 -7.02
CA ASP A 13 9.46 4.68 -5.86
C ASP A 13 10.67 5.47 -5.36
N TRP A 14 11.47 6.07 -6.24
CA TRP A 14 12.60 6.93 -5.84
C TRP A 14 12.13 8.28 -5.34
N VAL A 15 11.09 8.85 -5.95
CA VAL A 15 10.45 10.08 -5.47
C VAL A 15 10.01 9.89 -4.01
N VAL A 16 9.38 8.77 -3.68
CA VAL A 16 8.99 8.45 -2.31
C VAL A 16 10.18 8.43 -1.37
N VAL A 17 11.27 7.75 -1.74
CA VAL A 17 12.47 7.66 -0.89
C VAL A 17 13.02 9.06 -0.60
N VAL A 18 13.09 9.92 -1.62
CA VAL A 18 13.55 11.30 -1.49
C VAL A 18 12.62 12.13 -0.60
N LEU A 19 11.31 12.06 -0.82
CA LEU A 19 10.33 12.81 -0.03
C LEU A 19 10.26 12.35 1.43
N GLY A 20 10.28 11.03 1.67
CA GLY A 20 10.34 10.47 3.01
C GLY A 20 11.60 10.89 3.75
N ALA A 21 12.77 10.79 3.09
CA ALA A 21 14.03 11.28 3.64
C ALA A 21 14.02 12.78 3.92
N LEU A 22 13.38 13.58 3.06
CA LEU A 22 13.21 15.02 3.25
C LEU A 22 12.37 15.33 4.50
N ILE A 23 11.21 14.68 4.66
CA ILE A 23 10.37 14.84 5.86
C ILE A 23 11.17 14.50 7.13
N ILE A 24 11.89 13.38 7.10
CA ILE A 24 12.70 12.91 8.22
C ILE A 24 13.82 13.91 8.54
N ALA A 25 14.56 14.36 7.52
CA ALA A 25 15.65 15.31 7.68
C ALA A 25 15.15 16.64 8.26
N LEU A 26 14.02 17.15 7.78
CA LEU A 26 13.40 18.36 8.31
C LEU A 26 13.01 18.18 9.79
N ALA A 27 12.37 17.07 10.14
CA ALA A 27 12.00 16.79 11.53
C ALA A 27 13.24 16.72 12.44
N VAL A 28 14.26 15.96 12.05
CA VAL A 28 15.52 15.81 12.80
C VAL A 28 16.30 17.14 12.89
N SER A 29 16.16 18.03 11.91
CA SER A 29 16.74 19.38 11.95
C SER A 29 16.00 20.36 12.87
N GLY A 30 14.90 19.93 13.50
CA GLY A 30 14.14 20.71 14.48
C GLY A 30 12.80 21.26 13.96
N LEU A 31 12.42 20.99 12.69
CA LEU A 31 11.09 21.33 12.19
C LEU A 31 10.06 20.32 12.69
N VAL A 32 9.57 20.53 13.90
CA VAL A 32 8.49 19.71 14.50
C VAL A 32 7.15 20.36 14.18
N LEU A 33 6.34 19.69 13.37
CA LEU A 33 5.00 20.18 13.05
C LEU A 33 4.04 19.97 14.23
N PRO A 34 3.16 20.95 14.50
CA PRO A 34 2.12 20.79 15.51
C PRO A 34 1.18 19.64 15.13
N VAL A 35 0.84 18.80 16.11
CA VAL A 35 -0.04 17.63 15.93
C VAL A 35 -1.49 18.06 16.13
N PRO A 36 -2.36 17.96 15.10
CA PRO A 36 -3.78 18.26 15.27
C PRO A 36 -4.47 17.27 16.20
N VAL A 37 -5.46 17.79 16.94
CA VAL A 37 -6.31 17.03 17.86
C VAL A 37 -7.64 16.74 17.18
N PHE A 38 -7.97 15.45 17.07
CA PHE A 38 -9.25 14.99 16.53
C PHE A 38 -10.11 14.27 17.56
N GLY A 39 -9.61 14.00 18.77
CA GLY A 39 -10.32 13.21 19.78
C GLY A 39 -11.44 13.99 20.50
N TRP A 40 -12.64 13.41 20.60
CA TRP A 40 -13.78 13.99 21.33
C TRP A 40 -14.72 12.92 21.89
N HIS A 41 -15.38 13.21 23.02
CA HIS A 41 -16.38 12.32 23.62
C HIS A 41 -17.81 12.82 23.42
N ASN A 42 -18.02 14.12 23.54
CA ASN A 42 -19.32 14.77 23.38
C ASN A 42 -19.22 16.00 22.47
N THR A 43 -20.35 16.64 22.18
CA THR A 43 -20.41 17.83 21.32
C THR A 43 -19.70 19.05 21.91
N ALA A 44 -19.57 19.14 23.24
CA ALA A 44 -18.81 20.22 23.88
C ALA A 44 -17.30 20.06 23.66
N ASP A 45 -16.78 18.83 23.60
CA ASP A 45 -15.38 18.55 23.25
C ASP A 45 -15.05 18.97 21.81
N LEU A 46 -16.01 18.84 20.89
CA LEU A 46 -15.83 19.33 19.51
C LEU A 46 -15.54 20.82 19.49
N ALA A 47 -16.31 21.63 20.22
CA ALA A 47 -16.11 23.08 20.27
C ALA A 47 -14.83 23.45 21.05
N SER A 48 -14.57 22.78 22.17
CA SER A 48 -13.49 23.16 23.10
C SER A 48 -12.12 22.57 22.78
N ARG A 49 -12.04 21.52 21.93
CA ARG A 49 -10.77 20.85 21.57
C ARG A 49 -10.53 20.86 20.06
N VAL A 50 -11.50 20.36 19.29
CA VAL A 50 -11.34 20.12 17.84
C VAL A 50 -11.50 21.41 17.03
N PHE A 51 -12.52 22.21 17.30
CA PHE A 51 -12.83 23.45 16.59
C PHE A 51 -12.27 24.70 17.28
N THR A 52 -11.05 24.58 17.82
CA THR A 52 -10.33 25.71 18.42
C THR A 52 -9.43 26.39 17.39
N ALA A 53 -9.19 27.69 17.56
CA ALA A 53 -8.28 28.44 16.69
C ALA A 53 -6.86 27.82 16.66
N ALA A 54 -6.37 27.33 17.79
CA ALA A 54 -5.08 26.65 17.88
C ALA A 54 -5.05 25.36 17.06
N ASN A 55 -6.11 24.54 17.13
CA ASN A 55 -6.17 23.31 16.35
C ASN A 55 -6.35 23.58 14.85
N PHE A 56 -7.15 24.58 14.47
CA PHE A 56 -7.24 25.00 13.07
C PHE A 56 -5.89 25.51 12.53
N ALA A 57 -5.11 26.22 13.34
CA ALA A 57 -3.75 26.62 12.97
C ALA A 57 -2.84 25.40 12.77
N ALA A 58 -2.94 24.37 13.62
CA ALA A 58 -2.20 23.11 13.45
C ALA A 58 -2.60 22.39 12.16
N ILE A 59 -3.90 22.28 11.87
CA ILE A 59 -4.43 21.67 10.63
C ILE A 59 -3.97 22.46 9.40
N ALA A 60 -3.93 23.80 9.47
CA ALA A 60 -3.48 24.65 8.37
C ALA A 60 -1.98 24.51 8.11
N TRP A 61 -1.16 24.47 9.17
CA TRP A 61 0.28 24.20 9.05
C TRP A 61 0.57 22.82 8.47
N GLN A 62 -0.17 21.81 8.94
CA GLN A 62 -0.09 20.47 8.40
C GLN A 62 -0.46 20.45 6.92
N LEU A 63 -1.59 21.06 6.52
CA LEU A 63 -2.04 21.16 5.14
C LEU A 63 -0.97 21.82 4.25
N LEU A 64 -0.42 22.96 4.68
CA LEU A 64 0.63 23.67 3.95
C LEU A 64 1.82 22.74 3.70
N PHE A 65 2.32 22.11 4.76
CA PHE A 65 3.48 21.23 4.69
C PHE A 65 3.23 20.03 3.75
N VAL A 66 2.13 19.30 3.95
CA VAL A 66 1.86 18.11 3.13
C VAL A 66 1.52 18.47 1.68
N THR A 67 0.92 19.63 1.43
CA THR A 67 0.68 20.12 0.06
C THR A 67 2.00 20.41 -0.65
N VAL A 68 2.99 20.99 0.03
CA VAL A 68 4.33 21.23 -0.55
C VAL A 68 5.02 19.91 -0.90
N ILE A 69 4.98 18.93 0.01
CA ILE A 69 5.55 17.59 -0.23
C ILE A 69 4.83 16.89 -1.40
N ALA A 70 3.50 16.87 -1.39
CA ALA A 70 2.69 16.24 -2.42
C ALA A 70 2.89 16.91 -3.79
N ALA A 71 2.94 18.26 -3.83
CA ALA A 71 3.22 19.01 -5.04
C ALA A 71 4.62 18.74 -5.58
N THR A 72 5.63 18.61 -4.71
CA THR A 72 6.98 18.24 -5.13
C THR A 72 6.99 16.83 -5.72
N GLY A 73 6.28 15.87 -5.10
CA GLY A 73 6.11 14.53 -5.65
C GLY A 73 5.41 14.52 -7.01
N ALA A 74 4.33 15.28 -7.16
CA ALA A 74 3.62 15.44 -8.42
C ALA A 74 4.52 16.04 -9.51
N TRP A 75 5.31 17.06 -9.17
CA TRP A 75 6.26 17.67 -10.11
C TRP A 75 7.34 16.67 -10.56
N LEU A 76 7.96 15.94 -9.62
CA LEU A 76 9.01 14.95 -9.92
C LEU A 76 8.51 13.74 -10.72
N THR A 77 7.23 13.38 -10.57
CA THR A 77 6.56 12.32 -11.34
C THR A 77 5.94 12.83 -12.65
N GLY A 78 6.05 14.13 -12.95
CA GLY A 78 5.59 14.73 -14.20
C GLY A 78 4.08 15.06 -14.25
N LYS A 79 3.36 14.98 -13.13
CA LYS A 79 1.95 15.39 -13.02
C LYS A 79 1.80 16.91 -13.08
N ALA A 80 0.69 17.38 -13.62
CA ALA A 80 0.41 18.81 -13.74
C ALA A 80 -0.03 19.41 -12.39
N LEU A 81 0.77 20.32 -11.81
CA LEU A 81 0.47 20.92 -10.51
C LEU A 81 -0.86 21.67 -10.47
N ARG A 82 -1.28 22.25 -11.61
CA ARG A 82 -2.52 23.02 -11.73
C ARG A 82 -3.77 22.20 -11.42
N THR A 83 -3.79 20.92 -11.80
CA THR A 83 -4.89 19.99 -11.49
C THR A 83 -4.62 19.23 -10.20
N TYR A 84 -3.36 18.95 -9.91
CA TYR A 84 -2.94 18.18 -8.75
C TYR A 84 -3.25 18.87 -7.41
N ILE A 85 -2.87 20.15 -7.25
CA ILE A 85 -3.02 20.86 -5.97
C ILE A 85 -4.50 20.97 -5.55
N PRO A 86 -5.45 21.39 -6.42
CA PRO A 86 -6.86 21.39 -6.07
C PRO A 86 -7.40 20.01 -5.69
N ALA A 87 -7.01 18.96 -6.44
CA ALA A 87 -7.41 17.59 -6.12
C ALA A 87 -6.89 17.15 -4.74
N PHE A 88 -5.61 17.43 -4.45
CA PHE A 88 -4.99 17.13 -3.16
C PHE A 88 -5.70 17.84 -2.00
N ILE A 89 -6.05 19.11 -2.15
CA ILE A 89 -6.77 19.87 -1.12
C ILE A 89 -8.14 19.23 -0.83
N ILE A 90 -8.88 18.81 -1.87
CA ILE A 90 -10.16 18.12 -1.71
C ILE A 90 -9.96 16.80 -0.95
N VAL A 91 -8.98 15.98 -1.34
CA VAL A 91 -8.66 14.72 -0.65
C VAL A 91 -8.28 14.98 0.81
N TYR A 92 -7.48 16.02 1.08
CA TYR A 92 -7.11 16.41 2.43
C TYR A 92 -8.33 16.79 3.27
N VAL A 93 -9.23 17.63 2.75
CA VAL A 93 -10.46 18.02 3.46
C VAL A 93 -11.33 16.81 3.78
N LEU A 94 -11.53 15.91 2.82
CA LEU A 94 -12.27 14.66 3.04
C LEU A 94 -11.59 13.77 4.10
N THR A 95 -10.26 13.75 4.10
CA THR A 95 -9.47 13.02 5.09
C THR A 95 -9.61 13.64 6.49
N ILE A 96 -9.56 14.97 6.62
CA ILE A 96 -9.80 15.65 7.90
C ILE A 96 -11.20 15.37 8.44
N ILE A 97 -12.22 15.35 7.58
CA ILE A 97 -13.58 14.96 7.97
C ILE A 97 -13.59 13.53 8.51
N ALA A 98 -12.93 12.58 7.82
CA ALA A 98 -12.79 11.20 8.30
C ALA A 98 -12.10 11.13 9.67
N LEU A 99 -11.00 11.88 9.86
CA LEU A 99 -10.25 11.92 11.11
C LEU A 99 -11.07 12.49 12.27
N ILE A 100 -11.86 13.54 12.03
CA ILE A 100 -12.76 14.12 13.03
C ILE A 100 -13.83 13.09 13.41
N ILE A 101 -14.46 12.42 12.43
CA ILE A 101 -15.47 11.39 12.73
C ILE A 101 -14.86 10.26 13.55
N ALA A 102 -13.71 9.72 13.11
CA ALA A 102 -13.02 8.63 13.78
C ALA A 102 -12.49 8.98 15.19
N GLY A 103 -12.26 10.26 15.46
CA GLY A 103 -11.83 10.74 16.76
C GLY A 103 -12.89 10.67 17.86
N ASN A 104 -14.14 10.31 17.52
CA ASN A 104 -15.17 10.05 18.51
C ASN A 104 -14.81 8.85 19.40
N SER A 105 -14.86 9.02 20.71
CA SER A 105 -14.54 7.95 21.68
C SER A 105 -15.39 6.69 21.55
N GLN A 106 -16.67 6.79 21.20
CA GLN A 106 -17.54 5.62 21.03
C GLN A 106 -17.14 4.82 19.79
N LEU A 107 -16.84 5.51 18.68
CA LEU A 107 -16.36 4.87 17.46
C LEU A 107 -14.99 4.22 17.66
N LYS A 108 -14.10 4.89 18.40
CA LYS A 108 -12.80 4.32 18.78
C LYS A 108 -12.94 3.06 19.65
N ASN A 109 -13.90 3.03 20.57
CA ASN A 109 -14.18 1.85 21.40
C ASN A 109 -14.76 0.68 20.60
N LEU A 110 -15.38 0.94 19.44
CA LEU A 110 -15.83 -0.08 18.51
C LEU A 110 -14.70 -0.60 17.58
N GLY A 111 -13.45 -0.15 17.78
CA GLY A 111 -12.32 -0.52 16.92
C GLY A 111 -12.35 0.14 15.54
N LEU A 112 -13.17 1.18 15.35
CA LEU A 112 -13.28 1.88 14.07
C LEU A 112 -12.23 2.98 13.99
N GLU A 113 -11.12 2.68 13.32
CA GLU A 113 -10.04 3.65 13.15
C GLU A 113 -10.26 4.63 11.99
N ALA A 114 -9.51 5.73 12.06
CA ALA A 114 -9.37 6.75 11.03
C ALA A 114 -9.29 6.20 9.60
N VAL A 115 -8.49 5.15 9.41
CA VAL A 115 -8.23 4.54 8.10
C VAL A 115 -9.50 3.93 7.47
N ILE A 116 -10.41 3.36 8.28
CA ILE A 116 -11.71 2.85 7.80
C ILE A 116 -12.59 4.01 7.33
N PHE A 117 -12.74 5.06 8.15
CA PHE A 117 -13.57 6.20 7.78
C PHE A 117 -13.05 6.90 6.54
N SER A 118 -11.73 7.03 6.41
CA SER A 118 -11.08 7.56 5.21
C SER A 118 -11.46 6.78 3.96
N LEU A 119 -11.38 5.44 4.02
CA LEU A 119 -11.77 4.58 2.91
C LEU A 119 -13.27 4.66 2.61
N VAL A 120 -14.12 4.57 3.63
CA VAL A 120 -15.58 4.56 3.48
C VAL A 120 -16.08 5.85 2.84
N ILE A 121 -15.59 7.02 3.29
CA ILE A 121 -15.93 8.30 2.65
C ILE A 121 -15.52 8.31 1.19
N GLY A 122 -14.31 7.83 0.88
CA GLY A 122 -13.85 7.71 -0.50
C GLY A 122 -14.74 6.79 -1.33
N LEU A 123 -15.08 5.59 -0.83
CA LEU A 123 -15.91 4.60 -1.53
C LEU A 123 -17.32 5.12 -1.81
N VAL A 124 -17.93 5.78 -0.81
CA VAL A 124 -19.24 6.40 -0.96
C VAL A 124 -19.18 7.45 -2.06
N ILE A 125 -18.20 8.35 -2.03
CA ILE A 125 -18.10 9.39 -3.06
C ILE A 125 -17.81 8.79 -4.44
N GLY A 126 -16.82 7.89 -4.54
CA GLY A 126 -16.35 7.30 -5.79
C GLY A 126 -17.38 6.41 -6.49
N ASN A 127 -18.33 5.81 -5.75
CA ASN A 127 -19.36 4.93 -6.33
C ASN A 127 -20.72 5.61 -6.51
N PHE A 128 -21.06 6.64 -5.71
CA PHE A 128 -22.34 7.36 -5.85
C PHE A 128 -22.24 8.61 -6.74
N PHE A 129 -21.05 9.15 -6.96
CA PHE A 129 -20.83 10.33 -7.78
C PHE A 129 -19.88 10.04 -8.95
N THR A 130 -20.08 10.73 -10.07
CA THR A 130 -19.14 10.70 -11.19
C THR A 130 -18.07 11.76 -10.94
N LEU A 131 -16.86 11.29 -10.64
CA LEU A 131 -15.71 12.17 -10.45
C LEU A 131 -15.17 12.65 -11.80
N PRO A 132 -14.81 13.94 -11.93
CA PRO A 132 -14.27 14.46 -13.18
C PRO A 132 -12.85 13.92 -13.43
N GLU A 133 -12.49 13.76 -14.71
CA GLU A 133 -11.21 13.14 -15.12
C GLU A 133 -9.97 13.88 -14.58
N TRP A 134 -10.03 15.21 -14.49
CA TRP A 134 -8.93 16.01 -13.93
C TRP A 134 -8.66 15.67 -12.46
N PHE A 135 -9.67 15.20 -11.72
CA PHE A 135 -9.58 14.83 -10.32
C PHE A 135 -9.05 13.41 -10.18
N THR A 136 -9.65 12.45 -10.90
CA THR A 136 -9.25 11.03 -10.81
C THR A 136 -7.81 10.81 -11.29
N THR A 137 -7.36 11.50 -12.33
CA THR A 137 -5.97 11.41 -12.82
C THR A 137 -4.94 12.07 -11.88
N ALA A 138 -5.39 12.96 -10.99
CA ALA A 138 -4.53 13.62 -10.02
C ALA A 138 -4.31 12.81 -8.73
N LEU A 139 -5.18 11.84 -8.42
CA LEU A 139 -5.05 10.98 -7.24
C LEU A 139 -3.71 10.22 -7.26
N SER A 140 -3.11 10.06 -6.08
CA SER A 140 -1.75 9.51 -5.91
C SER A 140 -1.66 8.57 -4.73
N THR A 141 -2.57 7.61 -4.74
CA THR A 141 -2.68 6.53 -3.75
C THR A 141 -1.32 5.91 -3.39
N GLU A 142 -0.58 5.39 -4.39
CA GLU A 142 0.68 4.68 -4.13
C GLU A 142 1.75 5.59 -3.52
N LEU A 143 1.90 6.81 -4.03
CA LEU A 143 2.81 7.81 -3.49
C LEU A 143 2.55 8.04 -1.99
N PHE A 144 1.29 8.24 -1.60
CA PHE A 144 0.90 8.52 -0.22
C PHE A 144 1.17 7.32 0.70
N VAL A 145 0.76 6.10 0.31
CA VAL A 145 1.06 4.88 1.09
C VAL A 145 2.57 4.73 1.28
N LYS A 146 3.35 4.85 0.21
CA LYS A 146 4.78 4.59 0.26
C LYS A 146 5.52 5.67 1.07
N ILE A 147 5.09 6.94 1.06
CA ILE A 147 5.64 7.98 1.95
C ILE A 147 5.38 7.60 3.42
N GLY A 148 4.14 7.24 3.76
CA GLY A 148 3.79 6.80 5.11
C GLY A 148 4.63 5.59 5.55
N LEU A 149 4.89 4.64 4.66
CA LEU A 149 5.76 3.50 4.93
C LEU A 149 7.20 3.90 5.21
N VAL A 150 7.79 4.84 4.47
CA VAL A 150 9.14 5.33 4.79
C VAL A 150 9.17 5.98 6.17
N LEU A 151 8.15 6.75 6.53
CA LEU A 151 8.04 7.35 7.87
C LEU A 151 7.85 6.31 8.98
N LEU A 152 7.09 5.24 8.73
CA LEU A 152 6.95 4.12 9.66
C LEU A 152 8.31 3.52 10.05
N GLY A 153 9.29 3.53 9.12
CA GLY A 153 10.65 3.06 9.38
C GLY A 153 11.33 3.78 10.55
N THR A 154 10.97 5.04 10.83
CA THR A 154 11.50 5.81 11.97
C THR A 154 11.08 5.27 13.34
N SER A 155 9.98 4.49 13.38
CA SER A 155 9.42 3.92 14.61
C SER A 155 9.73 2.43 14.77
N VAL A 156 10.40 1.80 13.79
CA VAL A 156 10.73 0.37 13.81
C VAL A 156 12.22 0.19 14.06
N ILE A 157 12.56 -0.57 15.09
CA ILE A 157 13.95 -0.89 15.44
C ILE A 157 14.55 -1.82 14.39
N PHE A 158 15.76 -1.54 13.93
CA PHE A 158 16.40 -2.33 12.86
C PHE A 158 16.58 -3.82 13.20
N THR A 159 16.85 -4.14 14.47
CA THR A 159 16.96 -5.54 14.92
C THR A 159 15.65 -6.31 14.80
N ASP A 160 14.51 -5.63 14.98
CA ASP A 160 13.19 -6.24 14.78
C ASP A 160 12.96 -6.53 13.29
N ILE A 161 13.42 -5.63 12.41
CA ILE A 161 13.37 -5.84 10.95
C ILE A 161 14.19 -7.07 10.57
N LEU A 162 15.39 -7.25 11.11
CA LEU A 162 16.20 -8.43 10.80
C LEU A 162 15.52 -9.73 11.24
N LYS A 163 15.02 -9.77 12.48
CA LYS A 163 14.34 -10.95 13.03
C LYS A 163 13.06 -11.26 12.26
N ALA A 164 12.10 -10.33 12.27
CA ALA A 164 10.81 -10.52 11.63
C ALA A 164 10.92 -10.63 10.10
N GLY A 165 11.90 -9.95 9.49
CA GLY A 165 12.15 -10.02 8.05
C GLY A 165 12.72 -11.35 7.60
N SER A 166 13.58 -11.98 8.41
CA SER A 166 14.08 -13.34 8.09
C SER A 166 12.94 -14.37 8.09
N LEU A 167 12.09 -14.36 9.12
CA LEU A 167 10.89 -15.20 9.19
C LEU A 167 9.89 -14.83 8.08
N GLY A 168 9.73 -13.54 7.82
CA GLY A 168 8.87 -13.02 6.76
C GLY A 168 9.31 -13.47 5.37
N LEU A 169 10.62 -13.57 5.11
CA LEU A 169 11.16 -14.07 3.84
C LEU A 169 10.91 -15.57 3.68
N VAL A 170 11.06 -16.35 4.75
CA VAL A 170 10.70 -17.79 4.75
C VAL A 170 9.21 -17.95 4.47
N GLN A 171 8.35 -17.23 5.19
CA GLN A 171 6.91 -17.22 4.93
C GLN A 171 6.62 -16.84 3.48
N ALA A 172 7.18 -15.74 2.99
CA ALA A 172 6.94 -15.24 1.66
C ALA A 172 7.33 -16.27 0.58
N LEU A 173 8.47 -16.95 0.73
CA LEU A 173 8.88 -18.00 -0.21
C LEU A 173 7.88 -19.16 -0.25
N VAL A 174 7.47 -19.68 0.91
CA VAL A 174 6.53 -20.81 0.99
C VAL A 174 5.15 -20.42 0.47
N VAL A 175 4.63 -19.26 0.89
CA VAL A 175 3.32 -18.74 0.46
C VAL A 175 3.32 -18.43 -1.04
N VAL A 176 4.30 -17.68 -1.54
CA VAL A 176 4.36 -17.32 -2.97
C VAL A 176 4.38 -18.58 -3.82
N LEU A 177 5.23 -19.57 -3.52
CA LEU A 177 5.33 -20.78 -4.33
C LEU A 177 4.06 -21.64 -4.27
N SER A 178 3.50 -21.84 -3.08
CA SER A 178 2.29 -22.66 -2.90
C SER A 178 1.06 -22.01 -3.54
N VAL A 179 0.84 -20.72 -3.30
CA VAL A 179 -0.30 -19.96 -3.84
C VAL A 179 -0.17 -19.78 -5.35
N TRP A 180 1.02 -19.47 -5.86
CA TRP A 180 1.23 -19.31 -7.30
C TRP A 180 0.93 -20.62 -8.04
N TYR A 181 1.46 -21.75 -7.55
CA TYR A 181 1.21 -23.06 -8.16
C TYR A 181 -0.27 -23.44 -8.11
N PHE A 182 -0.93 -23.25 -6.95
CA PHE A 182 -2.35 -23.53 -6.80
C PHE A 182 -3.22 -22.68 -7.74
N ALA A 183 -2.95 -21.37 -7.80
CA ALA A 183 -3.64 -20.45 -8.69
C ALA A 183 -3.44 -20.82 -10.17
N PHE A 184 -2.21 -21.14 -10.56
CA PHE A 184 -1.89 -21.54 -11.93
C PHE A 184 -2.62 -22.82 -12.32
N TRP A 185 -2.56 -23.84 -11.47
CA TRP A 185 -3.29 -25.10 -11.64
C TRP A 185 -4.80 -24.86 -11.77
N LEU A 186 -5.37 -24.01 -10.91
CA LEU A 186 -6.79 -23.73 -10.90
C LEU A 186 -7.24 -22.98 -12.16
N CYS A 187 -6.49 -21.97 -12.59
CA CYS A 187 -6.73 -21.24 -13.84
C CYS A 187 -6.71 -22.19 -15.05
N LYS A 188 -5.72 -23.09 -15.13
CA LYS A 188 -5.65 -24.12 -16.18
C LYS A 188 -6.84 -25.07 -16.14
N LYS A 189 -7.25 -25.52 -14.96
CA LYS A 189 -8.42 -26.39 -14.77
C LYS A 189 -9.72 -25.71 -15.22
N LEU A 190 -9.87 -24.42 -14.93
CA LEU A 190 -11.03 -23.62 -15.34
C LEU A 190 -10.97 -23.17 -16.81
N LYS A 191 -9.88 -23.48 -17.53
CA LYS A 191 -9.63 -23.07 -18.92
C LYS A 191 -9.63 -21.54 -19.08
N VAL A 192 -9.03 -20.84 -18.12
CA VAL A 192 -8.68 -19.42 -18.24
C VAL A 192 -7.55 -19.30 -19.26
N ASP A 193 -7.53 -18.24 -20.06
CA ASP A 193 -6.47 -18.04 -21.05
C ASP A 193 -5.10 -17.84 -20.40
N ASP A 194 -4.04 -18.05 -21.16
CA ASP A 194 -2.67 -18.13 -20.63
C ASP A 194 -2.18 -16.80 -20.05
N GLU A 195 -2.56 -15.67 -20.65
CA GLU A 195 -2.19 -14.35 -20.14
C GLU A 195 -2.87 -14.06 -18.79
N LEU A 196 -4.19 -14.28 -18.70
CA LEU A 196 -4.90 -14.14 -17.42
C LEU A 196 -4.41 -15.14 -16.38
N THR A 197 -4.08 -16.37 -16.79
CA THR A 197 -3.53 -17.40 -15.89
C THR A 197 -2.24 -16.91 -15.24
N MET A 198 -1.30 -16.38 -16.01
CA MET A 198 -0.03 -15.85 -15.49
C MET A 198 -0.25 -14.62 -14.61
N MET A 199 -1.10 -13.68 -15.04
CA MET A 199 -1.38 -12.45 -14.29
C MET A 199 -2.10 -12.74 -12.97
N ILE A 200 -3.14 -13.58 -12.96
CA ILE A 200 -3.88 -13.96 -11.74
C ILE A 200 -2.97 -14.69 -10.77
N SER A 201 -2.23 -15.68 -11.23
CA SER A 201 -1.35 -16.49 -10.37
C SER A 201 -0.28 -15.63 -9.71
N SER A 202 0.27 -14.65 -10.43
CA SER A 202 1.29 -13.75 -9.91
C SER A 202 0.71 -12.66 -9.02
N ALA A 203 -0.48 -12.15 -9.35
CA ALA A 203 -1.19 -11.16 -8.53
C ALA A 203 -1.51 -11.71 -7.14
N VAL A 204 -2.19 -12.85 -7.08
CA VAL A 204 -2.71 -13.45 -5.84
C VAL A 204 -1.62 -14.03 -4.92
N SER A 205 -0.42 -14.28 -5.43
CA SER A 205 0.67 -14.91 -4.66
C SER A 205 1.75 -13.96 -4.16
N ILE A 206 1.87 -12.75 -4.74
CA ILE A 206 2.97 -11.82 -4.46
C ILE A 206 2.43 -10.52 -3.85
N CYS A 207 2.15 -9.52 -4.68
CA CYS A 207 1.82 -8.16 -4.24
C CYS A 207 0.66 -7.55 -5.03
N GLY A 208 -0.18 -8.41 -5.62
CA GLY A 208 -1.36 -8.01 -6.36
C GLY A 208 -1.03 -7.20 -7.61
N VAL A 209 -1.30 -5.88 -7.54
CA VAL A 209 -1.24 -4.96 -8.67
C VAL A 209 0.15 -4.90 -9.29
N SER A 210 1.20 -4.70 -8.50
CA SER A 210 2.57 -4.57 -9.04
C SER A 210 3.05 -5.88 -9.67
N ALA A 211 2.62 -7.03 -9.14
CA ALA A 211 2.89 -8.34 -9.72
C ALA A 211 2.13 -8.57 -11.03
N ALA A 212 0.86 -8.17 -11.11
CA ALA A 212 0.09 -8.21 -12.35
C ALA A 212 0.74 -7.35 -13.45
N ILE A 213 1.13 -6.11 -13.12
CA ILE A 213 1.79 -5.19 -14.06
C ILE A 213 3.14 -5.74 -14.51
N ALA A 214 3.96 -6.23 -13.59
CA ALA A 214 5.27 -6.81 -13.93
C ALA A 214 5.12 -8.04 -14.82
N THR A 215 4.16 -8.91 -14.50
CA THR A 215 3.85 -10.11 -15.28
C THR A 215 3.34 -9.76 -16.67
N SER A 216 2.37 -8.84 -16.76
CA SER A 216 1.83 -8.36 -18.04
C SER A 216 2.94 -7.76 -18.91
N GLY A 217 3.84 -6.97 -18.33
CA GLY A 217 5.00 -6.42 -19.05
C GLY A 217 5.96 -7.51 -19.53
N ALA A 218 6.20 -8.54 -18.72
CA ALA A 218 7.09 -9.65 -19.07
C ALA A 218 6.51 -10.54 -20.19
N ILE A 219 5.19 -10.75 -20.22
CA ILE A 219 4.52 -11.59 -21.22
C ILE A 219 3.94 -10.82 -22.41
N LYS A 220 4.05 -9.48 -22.42
CA LYS A 220 3.36 -8.57 -23.35
C LYS A 220 1.83 -8.79 -23.37
N GLY A 221 1.25 -8.95 -22.18
CA GLY A 221 -0.18 -9.23 -22.00
C GLY A 221 -1.08 -8.07 -22.42
N ASP A 222 -2.32 -8.38 -22.76
CA ASP A 222 -3.32 -7.38 -23.13
C ASP A 222 -3.66 -6.43 -21.96
N GLY A 223 -3.74 -5.13 -22.27
CA GLY A 223 -3.99 -4.09 -21.27
C GLY A 223 -5.37 -4.17 -20.62
N LYS A 224 -6.41 -4.65 -21.32
CA LYS A 224 -7.75 -4.80 -20.73
C LYS A 224 -7.77 -5.95 -19.73
N LYS A 225 -7.08 -7.05 -20.04
CA LYS A 225 -6.90 -8.17 -19.10
C LYS A 225 -6.14 -7.74 -17.85
N LEU A 226 -5.07 -6.95 -18.01
CA LEU A 226 -4.35 -6.38 -16.88
C LEU A 226 -5.26 -5.52 -16.01
N SER A 227 -6.01 -4.58 -16.60
CA SER A 227 -6.96 -3.75 -15.85
C SER A 227 -7.98 -4.60 -15.08
N TYR A 228 -8.49 -5.67 -15.69
CA TYR A 228 -9.43 -6.58 -15.03
C TYR A 228 -8.82 -7.28 -13.81
N VAL A 229 -7.57 -7.75 -13.91
CA VAL A 229 -6.84 -8.36 -12.78
C VAL A 229 -6.60 -7.34 -11.67
N ILE A 230 -6.24 -6.10 -12.02
CA ILE A 230 -6.06 -5.01 -11.06
C ILE A 230 -7.38 -4.74 -10.31
N SER A 231 -8.50 -4.65 -11.00
CA SER A 231 -9.82 -4.47 -10.37
C SER A 231 -10.16 -5.62 -9.41
N MET A 232 -9.90 -6.87 -9.79
CA MET A 232 -10.11 -8.03 -8.91
C MET A 232 -9.27 -7.94 -7.63
N VAL A 233 -8.00 -7.57 -7.74
CA VAL A 233 -7.09 -7.38 -6.60
C VAL A 233 -7.61 -6.28 -5.67
N LEU A 234 -7.86 -5.08 -6.20
CA LEU A 234 -8.26 -3.92 -5.39
C LEU A 234 -9.57 -4.17 -4.65
N ILE A 235 -10.54 -4.76 -5.32
CA ILE A 235 -11.86 -4.95 -4.72
C ILE A 235 -11.88 -6.13 -3.76
N THR A 236 -11.11 -7.19 -4.01
CA THR A 236 -10.97 -8.30 -3.05
C THR A 236 -10.17 -7.88 -1.80
N ALA A 237 -9.25 -6.93 -1.94
CA ALA A 237 -8.49 -6.42 -0.80
C ALA A 237 -9.36 -5.70 0.23
N ILE A 238 -10.43 -5.00 -0.18
CA ILE A 238 -11.31 -4.25 0.74
C ILE A 238 -11.98 -5.13 1.81
N PRO A 239 -12.73 -6.21 1.47
CA PRO A 239 -13.32 -7.06 2.49
C PRO A 239 -12.25 -7.75 3.33
N MET A 240 -11.15 -8.21 2.72
CA MET A 240 -10.03 -8.79 3.49
C MET A 240 -9.47 -7.80 4.51
N MET A 241 -9.35 -6.54 4.11
CA MET A 241 -8.79 -5.48 4.92
C MET A 241 -9.57 -5.30 6.24
N ILE A 242 -10.89 -5.50 6.18
CA ILE A 242 -11.81 -5.32 7.29
C ILE A 242 -12.02 -6.62 8.06
N PHE A 243 -12.32 -7.72 7.35
CA PHE A 243 -12.74 -8.96 7.98
C PHE A 243 -11.58 -9.75 8.59
N MET A 244 -10.37 -9.71 8.02
CA MET A 244 -9.26 -10.48 8.60
C MET A 244 -8.86 -9.98 10.01
N PRO A 245 -8.72 -8.65 10.27
CA PRO A 245 -8.56 -8.14 11.63
C PRO A 245 -9.68 -8.57 12.59
N VAL A 246 -10.94 -8.50 12.14
CA VAL A 246 -12.10 -8.90 12.95
C VAL A 246 -12.06 -10.39 13.31
N ILE A 247 -11.68 -11.25 12.36
CA ILE A 247 -11.49 -12.68 12.58
C ILE A 247 -10.37 -12.91 13.59
N ALA A 248 -9.21 -12.26 13.41
CA ALA A 248 -8.09 -12.40 14.33
C ALA A 248 -8.45 -11.97 15.76
N HIS A 249 -9.18 -10.86 15.91
CA HIS A 249 -9.67 -10.40 17.20
C HIS A 249 -10.67 -11.39 17.81
N TYR A 250 -11.62 -11.92 17.02
CA TYR A 250 -12.61 -12.90 17.50
C TYR A 250 -11.97 -14.19 18.03
N PHE A 251 -10.92 -14.67 17.38
CA PHE A 251 -10.20 -15.87 17.81
C PHE A 251 -9.01 -15.58 18.74
N HIS A 252 -8.80 -14.32 19.14
CA HIS A 252 -7.71 -13.89 20.01
C HIS A 252 -6.31 -14.31 19.53
N PHE A 253 -6.05 -14.14 18.23
CA PHE A 253 -4.73 -14.42 17.66
C PHE A 253 -3.68 -13.44 18.18
N PRO A 254 -2.42 -13.87 18.41
CA PRO A 254 -1.32 -12.96 18.73
C PRO A 254 -1.13 -11.89 17.65
N GLU A 255 -0.69 -10.69 18.04
CA GLU A 255 -0.49 -9.58 17.08
C GLU A 255 0.60 -9.88 16.05
N GLU A 256 1.65 -10.61 16.42
CA GLU A 256 2.74 -11.04 15.54
C GLU A 256 2.23 -11.98 14.45
N VAL A 257 1.44 -12.98 14.84
CA VAL A 257 0.79 -13.94 13.93
C VAL A 257 -0.22 -13.21 13.05
N THR A 258 -1.04 -12.35 13.64
CA THR A 258 -2.03 -11.55 12.91
C THR A 258 -1.35 -10.65 11.88
N GLY A 259 -0.29 -9.94 12.28
CA GLY A 259 0.50 -9.11 11.39
C GLY A 259 1.08 -9.93 10.23
N ALA A 260 1.72 -11.06 10.52
CA ALA A 260 2.27 -11.94 9.50
C ALA A 260 1.19 -12.50 8.55
N TRP A 261 0.01 -12.84 9.06
CA TRP A 261 -1.12 -13.31 8.27
C TRP A 261 -1.66 -12.24 7.33
N LEU A 262 -1.89 -11.03 7.84
CA LEU A 262 -2.34 -9.87 7.06
C LEU A 262 -1.31 -9.52 5.98
N GLY A 263 -0.02 -9.45 6.36
CA GLY A 263 1.09 -9.12 5.47
C GLY A 263 1.31 -10.14 4.35
N GLY A 264 1.10 -11.43 4.62
CA GLY A 264 1.28 -12.48 3.62
C GLY A 264 0.07 -12.67 2.68
N SER A 265 -1.15 -12.34 3.14
CA SER A 265 -2.38 -12.66 2.39
C SER A 265 -2.97 -11.48 1.63
N ILE A 266 -2.90 -10.25 2.17
CA ILE A 266 -3.57 -9.09 1.55
C ILE A 266 -2.74 -8.57 0.37
N ASP A 267 -3.33 -8.52 -0.81
CA ASP A 267 -2.61 -8.30 -2.08
C ASP A 267 -2.28 -6.84 -2.39
N THR A 268 -2.43 -5.92 -1.44
CA THR A 268 -1.98 -4.53 -1.63
C THR A 268 -1.31 -4.02 -0.37
N THR A 269 -0.18 -3.33 -0.52
CA THR A 269 0.55 -2.78 0.63
C THR A 269 -0.29 -1.77 1.40
N GLY A 270 -1.13 -0.98 0.70
CA GLY A 270 -2.07 -0.07 1.35
C GLY A 270 -3.04 -0.81 2.27
N ALA A 271 -3.76 -1.83 1.76
CA ALA A 271 -4.72 -2.56 2.57
C ALA A 271 -4.05 -3.33 3.73
N VAL A 272 -2.84 -3.87 3.55
CA VAL A 272 -2.07 -4.48 4.65
C VAL A 272 -1.83 -3.49 5.78
N VAL A 273 -1.40 -2.28 5.43
CA VAL A 273 -1.15 -1.21 6.41
C VAL A 273 -2.44 -0.81 7.12
N ALA A 274 -3.54 -0.64 6.38
CA ALA A 274 -4.84 -0.35 7.00
C ALA A 274 -5.22 -1.43 8.01
N SER A 275 -5.22 -2.70 7.59
CA SER A 275 -5.54 -3.83 8.48
C SER A 275 -4.61 -3.95 9.67
N GLY A 276 -3.30 -3.75 9.46
CA GLY A 276 -2.33 -3.78 10.55
C GLY A 276 -2.60 -2.68 11.57
N THR A 277 -2.91 -1.47 11.09
CA THR A 277 -3.27 -0.33 11.97
C THR A 277 -4.51 -0.67 12.81
N LEU A 278 -5.54 -1.29 12.20
CA LEU A 278 -6.76 -1.71 12.90
C LEU A 278 -6.54 -2.70 14.04
N VAL A 279 -5.46 -3.49 13.98
CA VAL A 279 -5.13 -4.47 15.01
C VAL A 279 -4.26 -3.86 16.09
N GLY A 280 -3.19 -3.14 15.71
CA GLY A 280 -2.25 -2.56 16.66
C GLY A 280 -0.87 -2.26 16.06
N GLU A 281 -0.02 -1.59 16.83
CA GLU A 281 1.33 -1.21 16.38
C GLU A 281 2.22 -2.42 16.10
N THR A 282 2.08 -3.50 16.89
CA THR A 282 2.85 -4.73 16.67
C THR A 282 2.37 -5.41 15.39
N ALA A 283 1.06 -5.58 15.21
CA ALA A 283 0.51 -6.13 13.98
C ALA A 283 0.89 -5.31 12.74
N LEU A 284 0.84 -3.97 12.79
CA LEU A 284 1.28 -3.09 11.70
C LEU A 284 2.77 -3.27 11.37
N LYS A 285 3.63 -3.38 12.39
CA LYS A 285 5.06 -3.63 12.23
C LYS A 285 5.30 -4.95 11.49
N PHE A 286 4.73 -6.05 12.00
CA PHE A 286 4.92 -7.38 11.43
C PHE A 286 4.29 -7.50 10.04
N SER A 287 3.09 -6.97 9.83
CA SER A 287 2.41 -7.02 8.53
C SER A 287 3.19 -6.28 7.45
N THR A 288 3.76 -5.13 7.79
CA THR A 288 4.61 -4.36 6.88
C THR A 288 5.89 -5.12 6.53
N ILE A 289 6.60 -5.66 7.53
CA ILE A 289 7.86 -6.38 7.33
C ILE A 289 7.64 -7.65 6.49
N VAL A 290 6.60 -8.42 6.78
CA VAL A 290 6.26 -9.63 6.01
C VAL A 290 5.87 -9.27 4.58
N LYS A 291 5.03 -8.24 4.39
CA LYS A 291 4.67 -7.78 3.03
C LYS A 291 5.88 -7.29 2.26
N PHE A 292 6.84 -6.61 2.90
CA PHE A 292 8.07 -6.18 2.24
C PHE A 292 8.93 -7.37 1.84
N SER A 293 9.02 -8.37 2.70
CA SER A 293 9.72 -9.63 2.39
C SER A 293 9.14 -10.28 1.13
N GLN A 294 7.81 -10.25 0.97
CA GLN A 294 7.12 -10.71 -0.25
C GLN A 294 7.37 -9.80 -1.46
N ASN A 295 7.36 -8.47 -1.27
CA ASN A 295 7.63 -7.52 -2.34
C ASN A 295 9.08 -7.61 -2.87
N VAL A 296 10.06 -7.98 -2.03
CA VAL A 296 11.44 -8.21 -2.45
C VAL A 296 11.54 -9.36 -3.47
N LEU A 297 10.69 -10.38 -3.35
CA LEU A 297 10.65 -11.52 -4.27
C LEU A 297 10.11 -11.15 -5.67
N LEU A 298 9.44 -10.00 -5.83
CA LEU A 298 8.84 -9.57 -7.10
C LEU A 298 9.87 -9.53 -8.24
N GLY A 299 11.07 -9.00 -7.99
CA GLY A 299 12.11 -8.90 -9.01
C GLY A 299 12.58 -10.28 -9.49
N VAL A 300 12.74 -11.23 -8.57
CA VAL A 300 13.11 -12.62 -8.86
C VAL A 300 11.98 -13.34 -9.60
N ALA A 301 10.73 -13.17 -9.15
CA ALA A 301 9.57 -13.77 -9.79
C ALA A 301 9.36 -13.26 -11.22
N ALA A 302 9.48 -11.95 -11.44
CA ALA A 302 9.37 -11.36 -12.79
C ALA A 302 10.45 -11.89 -13.74
N PHE A 303 11.68 -12.06 -13.24
CA PHE A 303 12.76 -12.69 -14.00
C PHE A 303 12.47 -14.15 -14.35
N ALA A 304 11.99 -14.95 -13.39
CA ALA A 304 11.60 -16.34 -13.62
C ALA A 304 10.44 -16.49 -14.62
N ILE A 305 9.42 -15.62 -14.52
CA ILE A 305 8.29 -15.57 -15.46
C ILE A 305 8.76 -15.22 -16.87
N SER A 306 9.65 -14.23 -17.01
CA SER A 306 10.23 -13.83 -18.29
C SER A 306 11.01 -14.98 -18.94
N LEU A 307 11.81 -15.73 -18.15
CA LEU A 307 12.48 -16.95 -18.63
C LEU A 307 11.47 -17.98 -19.12
N TYR A 308 10.50 -18.35 -18.27
CA TYR A 308 9.47 -19.34 -18.61
C TYR A 308 8.73 -18.97 -19.92
N TRP A 309 8.28 -17.72 -20.04
CA TRP A 309 7.54 -17.26 -21.22
C TRP A 309 8.39 -17.31 -22.50
N THR A 310 9.67 -16.99 -22.40
CA THR A 310 10.63 -17.04 -23.51
C THR A 310 10.92 -18.48 -23.95
N TYR A 311 11.13 -19.39 -23.00
CA TYR A 311 11.44 -20.80 -23.31
C TYR A 311 10.24 -21.58 -23.85
N THR A 312 9.01 -21.18 -23.53
CA THR A 312 7.79 -21.86 -24.00
C THR A 312 7.41 -21.48 -25.46
N LYS A 313 8.33 -20.89 -26.23
CA LYS A 313 8.23 -20.57 -27.67
C LYS A 313 7.00 -19.74 -28.08
N ASN A 314 6.61 -18.75 -27.26
CA ASN A 314 5.64 -17.76 -27.71
C ASN A 314 6.30 -16.77 -28.70
N PRO A 315 5.72 -16.49 -29.89
CA PRO A 315 6.32 -15.65 -30.93
C PRO A 315 6.70 -14.23 -30.48
N ALA A 316 6.05 -13.74 -29.41
CA ALA A 316 6.28 -12.43 -28.80
C ALA A 316 7.65 -12.29 -28.07
N ALA A 317 8.36 -13.42 -27.87
CA ALA A 317 9.64 -13.49 -27.16
C ALA A 317 10.88 -13.34 -28.06
N ALA A 318 10.71 -13.12 -29.37
CA ALA A 318 11.79 -13.01 -30.35
C ALA A 318 12.56 -11.66 -30.33
N ASP A 319 12.11 -10.67 -29.54
CA ASP A 319 12.79 -9.38 -29.44
C ASP A 319 14.04 -9.46 -28.54
N ALA A 320 15.20 -9.09 -29.09
CA ALA A 320 16.47 -8.99 -28.36
C ALA A 320 16.43 -8.04 -27.14
N ALA A 321 15.43 -7.13 -27.08
CA ALA A 321 15.18 -6.23 -25.96
C ALA A 321 14.64 -6.92 -24.69
N ASN A 322 14.20 -8.17 -24.79
CA ASN A 322 13.57 -8.94 -23.70
C ASN A 322 14.44 -10.06 -23.14
N LYS A 323 15.77 -10.04 -23.38
CA LYS A 323 16.65 -11.02 -22.75
C LYS A 323 16.54 -10.88 -21.22
N PRO A 324 16.23 -11.97 -20.50
CA PRO A 324 16.17 -11.95 -19.04
C PRO A 324 17.55 -11.56 -18.52
N THR A 325 17.65 -10.33 -18.01
CA THR A 325 18.89 -9.74 -17.50
C THR A 325 18.73 -9.54 -16.00
N LEU A 326 19.78 -9.75 -15.21
CA LEU A 326 19.77 -9.50 -13.76
C LEU A 326 19.34 -8.06 -13.41
N LYS A 327 19.52 -7.11 -14.35
CA LYS A 327 19.02 -5.73 -14.25
C LYS A 327 17.51 -5.64 -13.99
N VAL A 328 16.71 -6.58 -14.52
CA VAL A 328 15.25 -6.63 -14.30
C VAL A 328 14.91 -6.78 -12.83
N ILE A 329 15.71 -7.56 -12.08
CA ILE A 329 15.50 -7.74 -10.62
C ILE A 329 15.59 -6.39 -9.92
N TRP A 330 16.62 -5.60 -10.22
CA TRP A 330 16.79 -4.26 -9.66
C TRP A 330 15.71 -3.29 -10.15
N GLU A 331 15.35 -3.32 -11.43
CA GLU A 331 14.31 -2.44 -11.99
C GLU A 331 12.92 -2.70 -11.38
N ARG A 332 12.63 -3.95 -10.99
CA ARG A 332 11.36 -4.35 -10.36
C ARG A 332 11.38 -4.35 -8.83
N PHE A 333 12.56 -4.29 -8.21
CA PHE A 333 12.68 -4.19 -6.76
C PHE A 333 11.97 -2.93 -6.22
N PRO A 334 11.16 -3.01 -5.16
CA PRO A 334 10.44 -1.86 -4.61
C PRO A 334 11.38 -0.89 -3.88
N LYS A 335 11.72 0.27 -4.47
CA LYS A 335 12.78 1.14 -3.88
C LYS A 335 12.36 1.82 -2.58
N PHE A 336 11.05 1.99 -2.34
CA PHE A 336 10.55 2.53 -1.07
C PHE A 336 10.92 1.64 0.14
N VAL A 337 11.16 0.33 -0.05
CA VAL A 337 11.65 -0.58 1.01
C VAL A 337 13.04 -0.15 1.48
N LEU A 338 13.89 0.35 0.58
CA LEU A 338 15.20 0.91 0.96
C LEU A 338 15.03 2.18 1.79
N GLY A 339 14.05 3.02 1.47
CA GLY A 339 13.71 4.21 2.27
C GLY A 339 13.28 3.84 3.69
N PHE A 340 12.42 2.83 3.83
CA PHE A 340 12.01 2.30 5.14
C PHE A 340 13.20 1.75 5.95
N ILE A 341 14.03 0.90 5.34
CA ILE A 341 15.23 0.35 6.00
C ILE A 341 16.21 1.47 6.37
N GLY A 342 16.42 2.42 5.47
CA GLY A 342 17.28 3.58 5.70
C GLY A 342 16.80 4.45 6.87
N ALA A 343 15.49 4.71 6.95
CA ALA A 343 14.88 5.43 8.07
C ALA A 343 15.07 4.67 9.41
N SER A 344 14.88 3.35 9.40
CA SER A 344 15.10 2.51 10.58
C SER A 344 16.56 2.47 11.03
N LEU A 345 17.50 2.34 10.09
CA LEU A 345 18.93 2.40 10.38
C LEU A 345 19.32 3.75 10.98
N LEU A 346 18.83 4.85 10.39
CA LEU A 346 19.07 6.21 10.86
C LEU A 346 18.60 6.38 12.31
N PHE A 347 17.37 5.97 12.63
CA PHE A 347 16.80 6.10 13.97
C PHE A 347 17.36 5.10 14.99
N SER A 348 17.84 3.94 14.53
CA SER A 348 18.41 2.92 15.42
C SER A 348 19.86 3.20 15.80
N PHE A 349 20.64 3.86 14.92
CA PHE A 349 22.11 3.95 15.09
C PHE A 349 22.69 5.35 15.01
N VAL A 350 21.99 6.33 14.44
CA VAL A 350 22.56 7.67 14.16
C VAL A 350 21.87 8.77 14.96
N VAL A 351 20.54 8.77 14.98
CA VAL A 351 19.75 9.80 15.68
C VAL A 351 19.83 9.55 17.19
N SER A 352 20.14 10.60 17.96
CA SER A 352 20.21 10.49 19.42
C SER A 352 18.83 10.16 20.02
N PRO A 353 18.76 9.44 21.15
CA PRO A 353 17.49 9.14 21.81
C PRO A 353 16.66 10.40 22.15
N ALA A 354 17.32 11.49 22.53
CA ALA A 354 16.65 12.76 22.83
C ALA A 354 15.97 13.36 21.59
N THR A 355 16.69 13.41 20.47
CA THR A 355 16.14 13.88 19.18
C THR A 355 15.02 12.97 18.71
N ALA A 356 15.20 11.65 18.79
CA ALA A 356 14.19 10.67 18.38
C ALA A 356 12.87 10.85 19.16
N LEU A 357 12.95 11.03 20.48
CA LEU A 357 11.77 11.30 21.31
C LEU A 357 11.09 12.63 20.94
N GLN A 358 11.86 13.67 20.65
CA GLN A 358 11.34 14.98 20.28
C GLN A 358 10.52 14.96 18.98
N VAL A 359 10.94 14.15 17.99
CA VAL A 359 10.30 14.11 16.67
C VAL A 359 9.26 13.00 16.52
N LYS A 360 9.22 12.04 17.44
CA LYS A 360 8.42 10.81 17.37
C LYS A 360 6.95 11.08 17.06
N ASP A 361 6.30 11.92 17.85
CA ASP A 361 4.86 12.15 17.73
C ASP A 361 4.49 12.87 16.43
N SER A 362 5.34 13.82 16.00
CA SER A 362 5.15 14.54 14.74
C SER A 362 5.31 13.63 13.53
N LEU A 363 6.36 12.78 13.51
CA LEU A 363 6.57 11.80 12.44
C LEU A 363 5.47 10.74 12.40
N LYS A 364 5.03 10.25 13.57
CA LYS A 364 3.92 9.29 13.67
C LYS A 364 2.61 9.91 13.20
N ASN A 365 2.36 11.18 13.53
CA ASN A 365 1.17 11.90 13.06
C ASN A 365 1.18 12.07 11.53
N LEU A 366 2.32 12.48 10.95
CA LEU A 366 2.48 12.58 9.50
C LEU A 366 2.33 11.23 8.82
N GLN A 367 2.92 10.17 9.36
CA GLN A 367 2.76 8.81 8.88
C GLN A 367 1.27 8.42 8.82
N GLY A 368 0.53 8.58 9.92
CA GLY A 368 -0.89 8.27 9.98
C GLY A 368 -1.72 9.10 8.99
N LEU A 369 -1.38 10.38 8.82
CA LEU A 369 -2.02 11.25 7.84
C LEU A 369 -1.79 10.77 6.40
N TRP A 370 -0.55 10.43 6.02
CA TRP A 370 -0.25 9.92 4.68
C TRP A 370 -1.00 8.64 4.37
N PHE A 371 -1.16 7.75 5.36
CA PHE A 371 -2.03 6.58 5.23
C PHE A 371 -3.50 6.96 5.07
N ALA A 372 -4.02 7.88 5.89
CA ALA A 372 -5.42 8.32 5.78
C ALA A 372 -5.71 8.97 4.41
N LEU A 373 -4.82 9.82 3.90
CA LEU A 373 -4.89 10.41 2.55
C LEU A 373 -4.89 9.34 1.46
N ALA A 374 -4.05 8.32 1.61
CA ALA A 374 -4.00 7.20 0.70
C ALA A 374 -5.31 6.42 0.68
N PHE A 375 -5.89 6.11 1.84
CA PHE A 375 -7.14 5.35 1.92
C PHE A 375 -8.34 6.13 1.40
N THR A 376 -8.39 7.43 1.64
CA THR A 376 -9.38 8.29 0.99
C THR A 376 -9.22 8.28 -0.53
N SER A 377 -8.00 8.34 -1.05
CA SER A 377 -7.73 8.23 -2.49
C SER A 377 -8.13 6.86 -3.07
N ILE A 378 -7.80 5.77 -2.38
CA ILE A 378 -8.19 4.40 -2.76
C ILE A 378 -9.71 4.29 -2.87
N GLY A 379 -10.44 4.81 -1.88
CA GLY A 379 -11.90 4.77 -1.90
C GLY A 379 -12.47 5.54 -3.08
N LEU A 380 -11.92 6.72 -3.39
CA LEU A 380 -12.34 7.57 -4.51
C LEU A 380 -12.06 6.92 -5.88
N GLU A 381 -10.96 6.17 -6.01
CA GLU A 381 -10.57 5.46 -7.24
C GLU A 381 -11.34 4.15 -7.46
N THR A 382 -11.79 3.50 -6.38
CA THR A 382 -12.38 2.16 -6.47
C THR A 382 -13.82 2.19 -6.99
N ARG A 383 -14.06 1.44 -8.07
CA ARG A 383 -15.38 1.29 -8.71
C ARG A 383 -15.83 -0.16 -8.69
N PHE A 384 -16.85 -0.49 -7.90
CA PHE A 384 -17.35 -1.88 -7.80
C PHE A 384 -17.99 -2.38 -9.10
N ALA A 385 -18.55 -1.46 -9.90
CA ALA A 385 -19.14 -1.78 -11.19
C ALA A 385 -18.14 -2.50 -12.13
N ASP A 386 -16.85 -2.20 -12.01
CA ASP A 386 -15.81 -2.72 -12.90
C ASP A 386 -15.68 -4.25 -12.81
N LEU A 387 -15.97 -4.87 -11.66
CA LEU A 387 -15.94 -6.34 -11.52
C LEU A 387 -17.02 -7.05 -12.34
N PHE A 388 -18.16 -6.39 -12.55
CA PHE A 388 -19.33 -6.99 -13.17
C PHE A 388 -19.37 -6.74 -14.68
N THR A 389 -18.38 -6.05 -15.23
CA THR A 389 -18.28 -5.75 -16.67
C THR A 389 -17.78 -6.93 -17.51
N ALA A 390 -17.11 -7.91 -16.89
CA ALA A 390 -16.58 -9.06 -17.61
C ALA A 390 -17.66 -10.08 -17.99
N SER A 391 -17.74 -10.42 -19.28
CA SER A 391 -18.69 -11.41 -19.81
C SER A 391 -18.41 -12.85 -19.35
N ASN A 392 -17.16 -13.17 -18.98
CA ASN A 392 -16.75 -14.48 -18.50
C ASN A 392 -16.31 -14.42 -17.02
N LYS A 393 -17.05 -15.11 -16.15
CA LYS A 393 -16.80 -15.12 -14.69
C LYS A 393 -15.72 -16.11 -14.24
N LYS A 394 -15.22 -16.98 -15.13
CA LYS A 394 -14.21 -18.01 -14.78
C LYS A 394 -12.94 -17.43 -14.17
N PRO A 395 -12.33 -16.34 -14.68
CA PRO A 395 -11.13 -15.78 -14.07
C PRO A 395 -11.40 -15.19 -12.68
N LEU A 396 -12.58 -14.60 -12.46
CA LEU A 396 -13.00 -14.14 -11.14
C LEU A 396 -13.10 -15.29 -10.14
N TYR A 397 -13.74 -16.40 -10.51
CA TYR A 397 -13.81 -17.58 -9.63
C TYR A 397 -12.43 -18.17 -9.36
N ALA A 398 -11.55 -18.23 -10.37
CA ALA A 398 -10.18 -18.68 -10.19
C ALA A 398 -9.43 -17.79 -9.17
N PHE A 399 -9.55 -16.47 -9.32
CA PHE A 399 -8.94 -15.49 -8.41
C PHE A 399 -9.47 -15.65 -6.98
N LEU A 400 -10.79 -15.67 -6.78
CA LEU A 400 -11.38 -15.75 -5.43
C LEU A 400 -11.07 -17.07 -4.71
N LEU A 401 -11.07 -18.19 -5.43
CA LEU A 401 -10.71 -19.49 -4.87
C LEU A 401 -9.21 -19.56 -4.54
N ALA A 402 -8.34 -19.06 -5.41
CA ALA A 402 -6.92 -18.94 -5.14
C ALA A 402 -6.65 -18.03 -3.93
N GLN A 403 -7.40 -16.93 -3.81
CA GLN A 403 -7.26 -16.02 -2.68
C GLN A 403 -7.78 -16.59 -1.38
N THR A 404 -8.86 -17.38 -1.44
CA THR A 404 -9.34 -18.15 -0.29
C THR A 404 -8.27 -19.13 0.18
N PHE A 405 -7.64 -19.86 -0.76
CA PHE A 405 -6.51 -20.73 -0.43
C PHE A 405 -5.35 -19.95 0.20
N ASN A 406 -4.98 -18.80 -0.37
CA ASN A 406 -3.94 -17.91 0.17
C ASN A 406 -4.23 -17.54 1.64
N ILE A 407 -5.44 -17.11 1.96
CA ILE A 407 -5.85 -16.74 3.32
C ILE A 407 -5.59 -17.89 4.30
N PHE A 408 -5.97 -19.13 3.95
CA PHE A 408 -5.82 -20.27 4.87
C PHE A 408 -4.38 -20.78 4.97
N ILE A 409 -3.67 -20.91 3.85
CA ILE A 409 -2.29 -21.41 3.87
C ILE A 409 -1.36 -20.43 4.59
N THR A 410 -1.55 -19.13 4.36
CA THR A 410 -0.78 -18.08 5.01
C THR A 410 -1.06 -18.02 6.51
N LEU A 411 -2.31 -18.24 6.95
CA LEU A 411 -2.62 -18.32 8.38
C LEU A 411 -1.86 -19.47 9.05
N GLY A 412 -1.89 -20.67 8.43
CA GLY A 412 -1.16 -21.83 8.94
C GLY A 412 0.33 -21.58 9.06
N ILE A 413 0.94 -20.97 8.03
CA ILE A 413 2.38 -20.63 8.03
C ILE A 413 2.69 -19.54 9.06
N ALA A 414 1.83 -18.53 9.19
CA ALA A 414 2.01 -17.45 10.17
C ALA A 414 2.03 -18.02 11.61
N PHE A 415 1.13 -18.94 11.94
CA PHE A 415 1.16 -19.64 13.23
C PHE A 415 2.42 -20.47 13.42
N LEU A 416 2.89 -21.17 12.41
CA LEU A 416 4.12 -21.97 12.52
C LEU A 416 5.36 -21.11 12.79
N LEU A 417 5.44 -19.93 12.17
CA LEU A 417 6.65 -19.11 12.19
C LEU A 417 6.67 -18.01 13.27
N PHE A 418 5.50 -17.49 13.67
CA PHE A 418 5.39 -16.29 14.51
C PHE A 418 4.71 -16.53 15.87
N ASN A 419 4.30 -17.76 16.19
CA ASN A 419 3.67 -18.10 17.47
C ASN A 419 4.70 -18.58 18.51
N HIS A 420 5.60 -17.69 18.95
CA HIS A 420 6.69 -18.02 19.89
C HIS A 420 6.87 -16.98 20.99
#